data_AF-A0A3P8L430-F1
#
_entry.id   AF-A0A3P8L430-F1
#
_cell.length_a   1.000
_cell.length_b   1.000
_cell.length_c   1.000
_cell.angle_alpha   90.00
_cell.angle_beta   90.00
_cell.angle_gamma   90.00
#
_symmetry.space_group_name_H-M   'P 1'
#
loop_
_entity.id
_entity.type
_entity.pdbx_description
1 polymer ?
#
loop_
_entity_poly.entity_id
_entity_poly.type
_entity_poly.pdbx_seq_one_letter_code
_entity_poly.pdbx_strand_id
1 'polypeptide(L)'
;MNDSPLTLVRAEDGDWLAVDADARIIGRGGPSRRPGFISVDAWTAAAFDLIAATLLAELPAPLFTLVADGDDELLAAWRRHGFAEHRRETLYRIPVDPPPAVTPPGAWLVRPRPGVEPFLAAQADPADAAAVAVIEQACGVAVETVVELVRP
;
A
#
# COMPACT_ATOMS: atom_id res chain seq x y z
N MET A 1 11.00 -3.45 27.62
CA MET A 1 9.92 -3.13 26.68
C MET A 1 8.80 -2.56 27.54
N ASN A 2 8.35 -1.34 27.28
CA ASN A 2 7.44 -0.64 28.20
C ASN A 2 6.03 -1.19 27.96
N ASP A 3 5.53 -2.05 28.87
CA ASP A 3 4.18 -2.63 28.81
C ASP A 3 3.10 -1.61 29.24
N SER A 4 3.25 -0.35 28.82
CA SER A 4 2.25 0.69 29.10
C SER A 4 0.93 0.31 28.43
N PRO A 5 -0.21 0.46 29.12
CA PRO A 5 -1.50 0.15 28.53
C PRO A 5 -1.74 1.03 27.31
N LEU A 6 -2.17 0.41 26.22
CA LEU A 6 -2.56 1.08 24.99
C LEU A 6 -4.07 1.29 24.97
N THR A 7 -4.48 2.43 24.44
CA THR A 7 -5.89 2.76 24.18
C THR A 7 -6.06 3.16 22.73
N LEU A 8 -7.27 3.00 22.20
CA LEU A 8 -7.61 3.45 20.86
C LEU A 8 -8.44 4.74 20.92
N VAL A 9 -8.08 5.69 20.05
CA VAL A 9 -8.86 6.90 19.80
C VAL A 9 -9.09 7.05 18.30
N ARG A 10 -10.20 7.67 17.93
CA ARG A 10 -10.53 7.96 16.53
C ARG A 10 -9.92 9.30 16.14
N ALA A 11 -9.18 9.33 15.03
CA ALA A 11 -8.70 10.55 14.40
C ALA A 11 -9.83 11.24 13.60
N GLU A 12 -9.66 12.52 13.29
CA GLU A 12 -10.65 13.31 12.53
C GLU A 12 -10.87 12.79 11.11
N ASP A 13 -9.84 12.20 10.51
CA ASP A 13 -9.89 11.56 9.19
C ASP A 13 -10.42 10.13 9.23
N GLY A 14 -10.83 9.65 10.40
CA GLY A 14 -11.45 8.35 10.57
C GLY A 14 -10.47 7.19 10.78
N ASP A 15 -9.16 7.45 10.92
CA ASP A 15 -8.20 6.43 11.31
C ASP A 15 -8.27 6.10 12.81
N TRP A 16 -7.79 4.93 13.18
CA TRP A 16 -7.55 4.53 14.56
C TRP A 16 -6.13 4.88 14.98
N LEU A 17 -5.98 5.49 16.14
CA LEU A 17 -4.69 5.78 16.76
C LEU A 17 -4.53 4.94 18.03
N ALA A 18 -3.44 4.18 18.13
CA ALA A 18 -3.02 3.56 19.37
C ALA A 18 -2.20 4.57 20.20
N VAL A 19 -2.64 4.81 21.43
CA VAL A 19 -2.10 5.83 22.31
C VAL A 19 -1.67 5.20 23.63
N ASP A 20 -0.47 5.53 24.11
CA ASP A 20 0.03 5.08 25.40
C ASP A 20 -0.52 5.89 26.59
N ALA A 21 -0.11 5.52 27.80
CA ALA A 21 -0.52 6.18 29.04
C ALA A 21 -0.10 7.66 29.13
N ASP A 22 0.91 8.08 28.36
CA ASP A 22 1.42 9.46 28.30
C ASP A 22 0.77 10.26 27.15
N ALA A 23 -0.30 9.75 26.55
CA ALA A 23 -1.00 10.33 25.42
C ALA A 23 -0.16 10.42 24.13
N ARG A 24 0.88 9.59 23.98
CA ARG A 24 1.70 9.55 22.76
C ARG A 24 1.10 8.57 21.77
N ILE A 25 1.10 8.95 20.50
CA ILE A 25 0.67 8.07 19.40
C ILE A 25 1.79 7.06 19.14
N ILE A 26 1.49 5.78 19.37
CA ILE A 26 2.39 4.64 19.17
C ILE A 26 2.04 3.87 17.90
N GLY A 27 0.88 4.12 17.32
CA GLY A 27 0.52 3.58 16.02
C GLY A 27 -0.72 4.24 15.44
N ARG A 28 -0.93 4.01 14.16
CA ARG A 28 -2.04 4.52 13.36
C ARG A 28 -2.44 3.50 12.32
N GLY A 29 -3.74 3.39 12.04
CA GLY A 29 -4.19 2.62 10.89
C GLY A 29 -5.63 2.88 10.50
N GLY A 30 -5.94 2.57 9.25
CA GLY A 30 -7.20 2.93 8.64
C GLY A 30 -7.33 2.48 7.19
N PRO A 31 -8.47 2.80 6.55
CA PRO A 31 -8.65 2.55 5.13
C PRO A 31 -7.69 3.41 4.30
N SER A 32 -7.03 2.78 3.36
CA SER A 32 -6.27 3.46 2.31
C SER A 32 -7.21 4.10 1.29
N ARG A 33 -6.67 4.99 0.45
CA ARG A 33 -7.43 5.63 -0.65
C ARG A 33 -7.96 4.62 -1.67
N ARG A 34 -7.30 3.47 -1.82
CA ARG A 34 -7.74 2.37 -2.68
C ARG A 34 -8.86 1.60 -1.96
N PRO A 35 -10.06 1.47 -2.54
CA PRO A 35 -11.18 0.78 -1.90
C PRO A 35 -10.81 -0.65 -1.46
N GLY A 36 -11.18 -1.01 -0.23
CA GLY A 36 -10.88 -2.32 0.36
C GLY A 36 -9.46 -2.47 0.91
N PHE A 37 -8.57 -1.48 0.74
CA PHE A 37 -7.21 -1.54 1.28
C PHE A 37 -7.15 -0.90 2.66
N ILE A 38 -6.34 -1.48 3.53
CA ILE A 38 -6.02 -0.94 4.86
C ILE A 38 -4.50 -0.88 5.05
N SER A 39 -4.08 0.05 5.90
CA SER A 39 -2.69 0.21 6.32
C SER A 39 -2.62 0.39 7.83
N VAL A 40 -1.59 -0.18 8.45
CA VAL A 40 -1.25 0.01 9.86
C VAL A 40 0.24 0.32 9.93
N ASP A 41 0.57 1.43 10.57
CA ASP A 41 1.92 1.83 10.93
C ASP A 41 1.99 1.94 12.45
N ALA A 42 2.87 1.18 13.09
CA ALA A 42 2.96 1.13 14.53
C ALA A 42 4.39 0.83 15.00
N TRP A 43 4.79 1.47 16.09
CA TRP A 43 6.12 1.30 16.66
C TRP A 43 6.29 0.02 17.47
N THR A 44 5.18 -0.68 17.78
CA THR A 44 5.20 -1.91 18.55
C THR A 44 4.20 -2.91 17.98
N ALA A 45 4.52 -4.21 18.11
CA ALA A 45 3.60 -5.29 17.73
C ALA A 45 2.25 -5.21 18.48
N ALA A 46 2.26 -4.81 19.75
CA ALA A 46 1.02 -4.65 20.52
C ALA A 46 0.11 -3.55 19.95
N ALA A 47 0.68 -2.40 19.56
CA ALA A 47 -0.09 -1.34 18.91
C ALA A 47 -0.58 -1.77 17.52
N PHE A 48 0.26 -2.46 16.75
CA PHE A 48 -0.14 -3.04 15.47
C PHE A 48 -1.33 -3.99 15.62
N ASP A 49 -1.21 -4.97 16.52
CA ASP A 49 -2.21 -6.00 16.72
C ASP A 49 -3.54 -5.41 17.23
N LEU A 50 -3.47 -4.40 18.09
CA LEU A 50 -4.64 -3.68 18.59
C LEU A 50 -5.38 -2.95 17.45
N ILE A 51 -4.66 -2.18 16.62
CA ILE A 51 -5.26 -1.44 15.51
C ILE A 51 -5.82 -2.42 14.45
N ALA A 52 -5.03 -3.43 14.07
CA ALA A 52 -5.44 -4.41 13.07
C ALA A 52 -6.72 -5.14 13.50
N ALA A 53 -6.78 -5.62 14.74
CA ALA A 53 -7.97 -6.30 15.26
C ALA A 53 -9.22 -5.40 15.20
N THR A 54 -9.09 -4.11 15.51
CA THR A 54 -10.20 -3.16 15.43
C THR A 54 -10.64 -2.92 13.99
N LEU A 55 -9.72 -2.70 13.06
CA LEU A 55 -10.07 -2.53 11.64
C LEU A 55 -10.78 -3.76 11.08
N LEU A 56 -10.31 -4.96 11.43
CA LEU A 56 -10.90 -6.23 10.99
C LEU A 56 -12.29 -6.49 11.57
N ALA A 57 -12.62 -5.93 12.72
CA ALA A 57 -13.94 -6.02 13.32
C ALA A 57 -14.94 -5.03 12.69
N GLU A 58 -14.46 -3.88 12.21
CA GLU A 58 -15.31 -2.80 11.70
C GLU A 58 -15.55 -2.86 10.19
N LEU A 59 -14.54 -3.28 9.42
CA LEU A 59 -14.56 -3.16 7.97
C LEU A 59 -15.07 -4.44 7.29
N PRO A 60 -15.87 -4.31 6.21
CA PRO A 60 -16.35 -5.45 5.45
C PRO A 60 -15.20 -6.13 4.69
N ALA A 61 -15.28 -7.45 4.57
CA ALA A 61 -14.38 -8.23 3.74
C ALA A 61 -14.79 -8.19 2.24
N PRO A 62 -13.86 -8.46 1.30
CA PRO A 62 -12.44 -8.75 1.51
C PRO A 62 -11.63 -7.49 1.84
N LEU A 63 -10.57 -7.66 2.64
CA LEU A 63 -9.63 -6.61 2.98
C LEU A 63 -8.27 -6.90 2.36
N PHE A 64 -7.60 -5.85 1.92
CA PHE A 64 -6.30 -5.92 1.26
C PHE A 64 -5.29 -5.04 1.97
N THR A 65 -4.01 -5.37 1.85
CA THR A 65 -2.92 -4.48 2.25
C THR A 65 -1.72 -4.69 1.32
N LEU A 66 -0.82 -3.72 1.29
CA LEU A 66 0.43 -3.78 0.53
C LEU A 66 1.58 -3.72 1.53
N VAL A 67 2.54 -4.64 1.39
CA VAL A 67 3.73 -4.72 2.23
C VAL A 67 4.95 -4.79 1.31
N ALA A 68 6.05 -4.12 1.63
CA ALA A 68 7.28 -4.30 0.88
C ALA A 68 7.73 -5.77 0.93
N ASP A 69 8.17 -6.34 -0.19
CA ASP A 69 8.54 -7.78 -0.29
C ASP A 69 9.71 -8.16 0.63
N GLY A 70 10.51 -7.18 1.06
CA GLY A 70 11.60 -7.36 2.03
C GLY A 70 11.24 -7.11 3.49
N ASP A 71 9.99 -6.73 3.81
CA ASP A 71 9.56 -6.45 5.19
C ASP A 71 8.95 -7.71 5.84
N ASP A 72 9.83 -8.64 6.23
CA ASP A 72 9.45 -9.92 6.83
C ASP A 72 8.65 -9.76 8.13
N GLU A 73 8.94 -8.72 8.92
CA GLU A 73 8.26 -8.47 10.19
C GLU A 73 6.81 -8.03 9.96
N LEU A 74 6.60 -7.07 9.04
CA LEU A 74 5.26 -6.61 8.70
C LEU A 74 4.46 -7.70 7.97
N LEU A 75 5.10 -8.49 7.09
CA LEU A 75 4.48 -9.66 6.47
C LEU A 75 4.02 -10.68 7.54
N ALA A 76 4.88 -10.98 8.51
CA ALA A 76 4.53 -11.89 9.60
C ALA A 76 3.39 -11.33 10.46
N ALA A 77 3.41 -10.03 10.76
CA ALA A 77 2.36 -9.37 11.53
C ALA A 77 0.99 -9.51 10.83
N TRP A 78 0.89 -9.16 9.55
CA TRP A 78 -0.36 -9.32 8.79
C TRP A 78 -0.83 -10.77 8.68
N ARG A 79 0.10 -11.73 8.51
CA ARG A 79 -0.24 -13.16 8.49
C ARG A 79 -0.86 -13.65 9.80
N ARG A 80 -0.42 -13.12 10.96
CA ARG A 80 -1.07 -13.43 12.26
C ARG A 80 -2.54 -12.98 12.31
N HIS A 81 -2.90 -11.97 11.53
CA HIS A 81 -4.26 -11.44 11.41
C HIS A 81 -5.07 -12.08 10.27
N GLY A 82 -4.57 -13.19 9.70
CA GLY A 82 -5.30 -13.99 8.72
C GLY A 82 -5.18 -13.49 7.28
N PHE A 83 -4.24 -12.57 7.00
CA PHE A 83 -3.92 -12.20 5.64
C PHE A 83 -3.02 -13.26 4.98
N ALA A 84 -3.26 -13.52 3.69
CA ALA A 84 -2.46 -14.39 2.85
C ALA A 84 -1.97 -13.63 1.62
N GLU A 85 -0.86 -14.08 1.03
CA GLU A 85 -0.34 -13.51 -0.21
C GLU A 85 -1.35 -13.68 -1.35
N HIS A 86 -1.66 -12.58 -2.05
CA HIS A 86 -2.55 -12.56 -3.21
C HIS A 86 -1.75 -12.43 -4.51
N ARG A 87 -0.91 -11.39 -4.62
CA ARG A 87 -0.02 -11.14 -5.76
C ARG A 87 1.18 -10.28 -5.36
N ARG A 88 2.18 -10.20 -6.23
CA ARG A 88 3.28 -9.23 -6.13
C ARG A 88 3.10 -8.14 -7.18
N GLU A 89 3.37 -6.89 -6.81
CA GLU A 89 3.36 -5.72 -7.70
C GLU A 89 4.74 -5.06 -7.68
N THR A 90 5.29 -4.71 -8.83
CA THR A 90 6.58 -4.01 -8.92
C THR A 90 6.37 -2.59 -9.43
N LEU A 91 6.79 -1.60 -8.63
CA LEU A 91 6.81 -0.20 -9.01
C LEU A 91 8.05 0.07 -9.87
N TYR A 92 7.83 0.66 -11.05
CA TYR A 92 8.91 1.12 -11.93
C TYR A 92 8.98 2.65 -11.97
N ARG A 93 10.20 3.17 -12.00
CA ARG A 93 10.47 4.59 -12.29
C ARG A 93 11.00 4.70 -13.71
N ILE A 94 10.30 5.48 -14.52
CA ILE A 94 10.65 5.72 -15.93
C ILE A 94 11.11 7.19 -16.06
N PRO A 95 12.35 7.44 -16.52
CA PRO A 95 12.79 8.79 -16.82
C PRO A 95 11.91 9.43 -17.90
N VAL A 96 11.44 10.65 -17.67
CA VAL A 96 10.64 11.42 -18.64
C VAL A 96 11.41 12.55 -19.33
N ASP A 97 12.67 12.78 -18.93
CA ASP A 97 13.59 13.72 -19.58
C ASP A 97 15.03 13.14 -19.69
N PRO A 98 15.53 12.89 -20.92
CA PRO A 98 14.76 12.91 -22.16
C PRO A 98 13.62 11.87 -22.09
N PRO A 99 12.47 12.13 -22.75
CA PRO A 99 11.34 11.20 -22.72
C PRO A 99 11.77 9.83 -23.25
N PRO A 100 11.17 8.74 -22.74
CA PRO A 100 11.56 7.40 -23.11
C PRO A 100 11.32 7.18 -24.62
N ALA A 101 12.24 6.44 -25.26
CA ALA A 101 12.17 6.19 -26.70
C ALA A 101 10.95 5.35 -27.11
N VAL A 102 10.38 4.59 -26.16
CA VAL A 102 9.18 3.77 -26.35
C VAL A 102 8.24 4.01 -25.17
N THR A 103 6.96 4.24 -25.45
CA THR A 103 5.91 4.32 -24.41
C THR A 103 5.47 2.90 -24.03
N PRO A 104 5.45 2.52 -22.75
CA PRO A 104 4.95 1.21 -22.32
C PRO A 104 3.52 0.92 -22.80
N PRO A 105 3.19 -0.33 -23.19
CA PRO A 105 1.82 -0.75 -23.43
C PRO A 105 0.93 -0.42 -22.23
N GLY A 106 -0.21 0.23 -22.48
CA GLY A 106 -1.10 0.69 -21.40
C GLY A 106 -0.68 1.99 -20.71
N ALA A 107 0.49 2.56 -21.05
CA ALA A 107 0.88 3.90 -20.64
C ALA A 107 0.58 4.91 -21.75
N TRP A 108 0.14 6.10 -21.38
CA TRP A 108 0.03 7.24 -22.28
C TRP A 108 0.87 8.39 -21.75
N LEU A 109 1.83 8.87 -22.55
CA LEU A 109 2.51 10.12 -22.25
C LEU A 109 1.56 11.27 -22.57
N VAL A 110 0.77 11.68 -21.58
CA VAL A 110 -0.10 12.85 -21.72
C VAL A 110 0.74 14.09 -21.48
N ARG A 111 1.14 14.80 -22.54
CA ARG A 111 1.46 16.23 -22.37
C ARG A 111 0.15 16.91 -21.97
N PRO A 112 0.07 17.59 -20.81
CA PRO A 112 -1.19 18.21 -20.42
C PRO A 112 -1.60 19.20 -21.50
N ARG A 113 -2.70 18.92 -22.21
CA ARG A 113 -3.42 19.96 -22.94
C ARG A 113 -4.10 20.84 -21.89
N PRO A 114 -4.05 22.18 -22.00
CA PRO A 114 -4.81 23.04 -21.11
C PRO A 114 -6.28 22.60 -21.09
N GLY A 115 -6.81 22.29 -19.90
CA GLY A 115 -8.22 21.93 -19.69
C GLY A 115 -8.58 20.44 -19.82
N VAL A 116 -7.60 19.52 -19.79
CA VAL A 116 -7.89 18.07 -19.71
C VAL A 116 -7.37 17.50 -18.39
N GLU A 117 -8.27 16.93 -17.60
CA GLU A 117 -7.97 16.26 -16.32
C GLU A 117 -7.24 14.92 -16.55
N PRO A 118 -6.14 14.62 -15.82
CA PRO A 118 -5.46 13.32 -15.87
C PRO A 118 -6.35 12.17 -15.37
N PHE A 119 -6.10 10.95 -15.84
CA PHE A 119 -6.76 9.73 -15.34
C PHE A 119 -5.76 8.72 -14.77
N LEU A 120 -6.25 7.79 -13.94
CA LEU A 120 -5.44 6.88 -13.12
C LEU A 120 -4.92 5.67 -13.90
N ALA A 121 -3.69 5.24 -13.56
CA ALA A 121 -3.03 4.05 -14.12
C ALA A 121 -3.79 2.73 -13.89
N ALA A 122 -4.78 2.71 -13.00
CA ALA A 122 -5.59 1.54 -12.66
C ALA A 122 -6.52 1.03 -13.78
N GLN A 123 -6.48 1.63 -14.98
CA GLN A 123 -7.37 1.32 -16.11
C GLN A 123 -6.65 0.67 -17.29
N ALA A 124 -5.39 0.26 -17.13
CA ALA A 124 -4.62 -0.42 -18.18
C ALA A 124 -4.29 -1.86 -17.77
N ASP A 125 -4.69 -2.82 -18.61
CA ASP A 125 -4.19 -4.21 -18.64
C ASP A 125 -3.90 -4.53 -20.12
N PRO A 126 -2.70 -5.05 -20.49
CA PRO A 126 -2.62 -6.47 -20.88
C PRO A 126 -1.22 -7.12 -20.72
N ALA A 127 -1.14 -8.25 -19.98
CA ALA A 127 -0.03 -9.22 -19.91
C ALA A 127 1.38 -8.67 -19.53
N ASP A 128 1.68 -8.82 -18.24
CA ASP A 128 2.85 -8.31 -17.50
C ASP A 128 4.21 -8.43 -18.19
N ALA A 129 4.47 -9.50 -18.96
CA ALA A 129 5.80 -9.71 -19.55
C ALA A 129 6.15 -8.73 -20.68
N ALA A 130 5.18 -8.41 -21.55
CA ALA A 130 5.42 -7.49 -22.66
C ALA A 130 5.50 -6.03 -22.18
N ALA A 131 4.73 -5.69 -21.15
CA ALA A 131 4.77 -4.38 -20.53
C ALA A 131 6.12 -4.14 -19.82
N VAL A 132 6.61 -5.11 -19.03
CA VAL A 132 7.91 -5.02 -18.34
C VAL A 132 9.06 -4.84 -19.33
N ALA A 133 9.11 -5.64 -20.41
CA ALA A 133 10.17 -5.51 -21.41
C ALA A 133 10.22 -4.13 -22.05
N VAL A 134 9.06 -3.49 -22.29
CA VAL A 134 9.02 -2.13 -22.84
C VAL A 134 9.40 -1.09 -21.79
N ILE A 135 8.99 -1.27 -20.52
CA ILE A 135 9.41 -0.39 -19.42
C ILE A 135 10.93 -0.40 -19.27
N GLU A 136 11.57 -1.57 -19.31
CA GLU A 136 13.03 -1.70 -19.22
C GLU A 136 13.72 -1.08 -20.45
N GLN A 137 13.18 -1.28 -21.66
CA GLN A 137 13.66 -0.61 -22.88
C GLN A 137 13.52 0.91 -22.83
N ALA A 138 12.53 1.41 -22.09
CA ALA A 138 12.32 2.83 -21.79
C ALA A 138 13.25 3.37 -20.70
N CYS A 139 14.33 2.65 -20.36
CA CYS A 139 15.23 2.93 -19.23
C CYS A 139 14.50 2.94 -17.88
N GLY A 140 13.34 2.29 -17.79
CA GLY A 140 12.63 2.09 -16.55
C GLY A 140 13.42 1.21 -15.60
N VAL A 141 13.47 1.60 -14.34
CA VAL A 141 14.13 0.82 -13.28
C VAL A 141 13.09 0.40 -12.25
N ALA A 142 13.11 -0.87 -11.88
CA ALA A 142 12.35 -1.35 -10.73
C ALA A 142 12.83 -0.60 -9.48
N VAL A 143 11.89 -0.05 -8.72
CA VAL A 143 12.15 0.72 -7.50
C VAL A 143 11.83 -0.10 -6.28
N GLU A 144 10.68 -0.78 -6.31
CA GLU A 144 10.15 -1.50 -5.17
C GLU A 144 9.26 -2.63 -5.66
N THR A 145 9.31 -3.77 -4.98
CA THR A 145 8.29 -4.80 -5.13
C THR A 145 7.51 -4.87 -3.83
N VAL A 146 6.19 -4.80 -3.94
CA VAL A 146 5.26 -4.97 -2.84
C VAL A 146 4.49 -6.27 -3.01
N VAL A 147 4.16 -6.90 -1.90
CA VAL A 147 3.30 -8.06 -1.80
C VAL A 147 1.92 -7.55 -1.40
N GLU A 148 0.94 -7.76 -2.27
CA GLU A 148 -0.45 -7.60 -1.92
C GLU A 148 -0.90 -8.80 -1.09
N LEU A 149 -1.40 -8.53 0.10
CA LEU A 149 -2.04 -9.53 0.95
C LEU A 149 -3.55 -9.33 0.96
N VAL A 150 -4.29 -10.43 1.06
CA VAL A 150 -5.75 -10.45 1.14
C VAL A 150 -6.23 -11.24 2.36
N ARG A 151 -7.30 -10.75 2.97
CA ARG A 151 -8.13 -11.47 3.94
C ARG A 151 -9.56 -11.55 3.40
N PRO A 152 -10.08 -12.76 3.13
CA PRO A 152 -11.42 -12.95 2.55
C PRO A 152 -12.55 -12.64 3.53
#